data_AF-A0A953W3D9-F1
#
_entry.id   AF-A0A953W3D9-F1
#
_cell.length_a   1.000
_cell.length_b   1.000
_cell.length_c   1.000
_cell.angle_alpha   90.00
_cell.angle_beta   90.00
_cell.angle_gamma   90.00
#
_symmetry.space_group_name_H-M   'P 1'
#
loop_
_entity.id
_entity.type
_entity.pdbx_description
1 polymer ?
#
loop_
_entity_poly.entity_id
_entity_poly.type
_entity_poly.pdbx_seq_one_letter_code
_entity_poly.pdbx_strand_id
1 'polypeptide(L)'
;MRTWRTFAAAGVSVAALSIAACAGTTSTASNTTASTSTASATQTQPTDPASMTDEQLRSYVVARDAITPLQESFATQTPEQRTQTTAQITQILQSHGLTPQQYNAISNHAAQDTTFGARLAALTPDTFADANLRAFAQASVEIDPITRDLGTATPEQQAQATTQIREILERNNLDSTTYNAIAARAQAEPAFAQRIQTIYREAQAQDDSNGSGE
;
A
#
# COMPACT_ATOMS: atom_id res chain seq x y z
N MET A 1 -39.46 -4.86 27.12
CA MET A 1 -39.17 -6.11 27.87
C MET A 1 -37.78 -6.54 27.41
N ARG A 2 -36.73 -6.62 28.23
CA ARG A 2 -36.52 -7.37 29.49
C ARG A 2 -36.44 -8.89 29.27
N THR A 3 -35.24 -9.37 28.93
CA THR A 3 -34.75 -10.73 29.24
C THR A 3 -33.22 -10.68 29.34
N TRP A 4 -32.65 -11.19 30.43
CA TRP A 4 -31.21 -11.40 30.59
C TRP A 4 -30.85 -12.84 30.27
N ARG A 5 -29.62 -13.11 29.80
CA ARG A 5 -28.99 -14.43 29.90
C ARG A 5 -27.50 -14.34 30.23
N THR A 6 -27.21 -14.47 31.52
CA THR A 6 -25.90 -14.87 32.03
C THR A 6 -25.57 -16.31 31.61
N PHE A 7 -24.32 -16.57 31.24
CA PHE A 7 -23.71 -17.90 31.24
C PHE A 7 -22.30 -17.80 31.83
N ALA A 8 -21.79 -18.90 32.38
CA ALA A 8 -20.57 -18.91 33.19
C ALA A 8 -19.88 -20.29 33.22
N ALA A 9 -18.67 -20.31 33.79
CA ALA A 9 -17.88 -21.45 34.25
C ALA A 9 -17.14 -22.32 33.20
N ALA A 10 -16.09 -23.01 33.70
CA ALA A 10 -15.13 -23.91 33.05
C ALA A 10 -14.27 -23.31 31.91
N GLY A 11 -12.93 -23.36 31.92
CA GLY A 11 -12.00 -23.81 32.96
C GLY A 11 -11.61 -25.29 32.90
N VAL A 12 -10.40 -25.57 32.42
CA VAL A 12 -9.56 -26.76 32.71
C VAL A 12 -8.10 -26.35 32.47
N SER A 13 -7.17 -26.83 33.30
CA SER A 13 -5.73 -26.76 33.07
C SER A 13 -5.15 -28.17 33.12
N VAL A 14 -4.17 -28.48 32.28
CA VAL A 14 -3.42 -29.75 32.31
C VAL A 14 -1.94 -29.45 32.11
N ALA A 15 -1.08 -30.09 32.91
CA ALA A 15 0.37 -29.92 32.85
C ALA A 15 1.09 -31.26 33.08
N ALA A 16 2.13 -31.52 32.28
CA ALA A 16 3.12 -32.60 32.38
C ALA A 16 4.32 -32.16 31.47
N LEU A 17 5.63 -32.29 31.74
CA LEU A 17 6.47 -33.33 32.39
C LEU A 17 6.37 -34.70 31.69
N SER A 18 7.43 -35.43 31.28
CA SER A 18 8.90 -35.24 31.16
C SER A 18 9.41 -36.31 30.14
N ILE A 19 10.66 -36.78 29.96
CA ILE A 19 11.97 -36.72 30.67
C ILE A 19 13.15 -37.02 29.70
N ALA A 20 14.34 -36.55 30.07
CA ALA A 20 15.66 -37.22 29.97
C ALA A 20 16.34 -37.66 28.64
N ALA A 21 17.64 -37.29 28.55
CA ALA A 21 18.78 -38.05 27.99
C ALA A 21 18.85 -38.29 26.46
N CYS A 22 19.99 -38.65 25.84
CA CYS A 22 21.35 -38.96 26.35
C CYS A 22 22.47 -38.35 25.46
N ALA A 23 23.74 -38.63 25.77
CA ALA A 23 24.91 -37.99 25.13
C ALA A 23 25.42 -38.69 23.86
N GLY A 24 26.10 -37.94 22.99
CA GLY A 24 26.88 -38.44 21.85
C GLY A 24 28.14 -37.60 21.64
N THR A 25 29.31 -38.25 21.49
CA THR A 25 30.62 -37.59 21.45
C THR A 25 31.13 -37.30 20.04
N THR A 26 31.83 -36.17 19.91
CA THR A 26 32.85 -35.80 18.90
C THR A 26 33.12 -36.76 17.74
N SER A 27 33.08 -36.23 16.52
CA SER A 27 33.97 -36.67 15.42
C SER A 27 34.31 -35.48 14.53
N THR A 28 35.60 -35.21 14.37
CA THR A 28 36.11 -34.15 13.49
C THR A 28 36.28 -34.71 12.09
N ALA A 29 35.57 -34.14 11.10
CA ALA A 29 35.81 -34.39 9.68
C ALA A 29 35.74 -33.05 8.93
N SER A 30 36.91 -32.52 8.57
CA SER A 30 37.02 -31.27 7.80
C SER A 30 36.56 -31.50 6.36
N ASN A 31 35.36 -31.02 6.02
CA ASN A 31 34.90 -30.97 4.64
C ASN A 31 34.60 -29.53 4.25
N THR A 32 35.61 -28.81 3.75
CA THR A 32 35.50 -27.41 3.32
C THR A 32 34.82 -27.32 1.96
N THR A 33 33.52 -27.62 1.94
CA THR A 33 32.62 -27.14 0.89
C THR A 33 31.95 -25.88 1.42
N ALA A 34 32.02 -24.79 0.67
CA ALA A 34 31.38 -23.53 1.05
C ALA A 34 29.86 -23.62 0.89
N SER A 35 29.19 -24.24 1.86
CA SER A 35 27.78 -23.96 2.11
C SER A 35 27.67 -22.50 2.53
N THR A 36 27.35 -21.64 1.56
CA THR A 36 26.83 -20.30 1.83
C THR A 36 25.60 -20.47 2.70
N SER A 37 25.79 -20.25 4.01
CA SER A 37 24.68 -20.08 4.93
C SER A 37 24.01 -18.76 4.59
N THR A 38 23.12 -18.80 3.60
CA THR A 38 21.89 -18.02 3.65
C THR A 38 21.15 -18.49 4.90
N ALA A 39 21.59 -17.99 6.06
CA ALA A 39 20.72 -17.86 7.20
C ALA A 39 19.50 -17.13 6.68
N SER A 40 18.35 -17.82 6.63
CA SER A 40 17.09 -17.18 6.33
C SER A 40 16.95 -16.05 7.32
N ALA A 41 17.12 -14.81 6.84
CA ALA A 41 17.06 -13.66 7.70
C ALA A 41 15.67 -13.68 8.32
N THR A 42 15.62 -14.02 9.61
CA THR A 42 14.44 -13.74 10.42
C THR A 42 14.43 -12.23 10.54
N GLN A 43 13.85 -11.58 9.52
CA GLN A 43 13.51 -10.18 9.60
C GLN A 43 12.68 -10.07 10.87
N THR A 44 13.24 -9.37 11.87
CA THR A 44 12.52 -8.88 13.02
C THR A 44 11.62 -7.78 12.48
N GLN A 45 10.55 -8.22 11.81
CA GLN A 45 9.71 -7.39 10.97
C GLN A 45 9.10 -6.32 11.87
N PRO A 46 9.23 -5.02 11.52
CA PRO A 46 8.87 -3.93 12.41
C PRO A 46 7.43 -4.12 12.91
N THR A 47 7.31 -4.29 14.22
CA THR A 47 6.01 -4.36 14.92
C THR A 47 5.56 -2.99 15.41
N ASP A 48 6.50 -2.04 15.47
CA ASP A 48 6.22 -0.63 15.59
C ASP A 48 5.88 -0.04 14.21
N PRO A 49 4.70 0.57 14.03
CA PRO A 49 4.24 1.07 12.73
C PRO A 49 4.96 2.35 12.25
N ALA A 50 5.60 3.12 13.14
CA ALA A 50 6.40 4.28 12.73
C ALA A 50 7.76 3.86 12.13
N SER A 51 8.25 2.66 12.48
CA SER A 51 9.44 2.02 11.90
C SER A 51 9.19 1.20 10.62
N MET A 52 7.96 1.18 10.09
CA MET A 52 7.63 0.53 8.82
C MET A 52 8.01 1.40 7.61
N THR A 53 8.37 0.74 6.50
CA THR A 53 8.64 1.43 5.23
C THR A 53 7.35 1.75 4.48
N ASP A 54 7.37 2.79 3.62
CA ASP A 54 6.21 3.15 2.79
C ASP A 54 5.72 2.00 1.90
N GLU A 55 6.60 1.09 1.50
CA GLU A 55 6.23 -0.11 0.75
C GLU A 55 5.44 -1.13 1.60
N GLN A 56 5.77 -1.28 2.88
CA GLN A 56 4.98 -2.08 3.84
C GLN A 56 3.63 -1.41 4.14
N LEU A 57 3.62 -0.09 4.32
CA LEU A 57 2.39 0.68 4.54
C LEU A 57 1.47 0.62 3.31
N ARG A 58 2.01 0.77 2.10
CA ARG A 58 1.31 0.59 0.82
C ARG A 58 0.76 -0.84 0.66
N SER A 59 1.56 -1.85 0.99
CA SER A 59 1.12 -3.26 1.02
C SER A 59 -0.05 -3.46 2.00
N TYR A 60 -0.05 -2.77 3.14
CA TYR A 60 -1.18 -2.77 4.07
C TYR A 60 -2.43 -2.12 3.46
N VAL A 61 -2.33 -1.00 2.75
CA VAL A 61 -3.54 -0.37 2.19
C VAL A 61 -4.13 -1.21 1.04
N VAL A 62 -3.29 -1.85 0.22
CA VAL A 62 -3.72 -2.84 -0.78
C VAL A 62 -4.43 -4.02 -0.10
N ALA A 63 -3.86 -4.59 0.97
CA ALA A 63 -4.48 -5.67 1.72
C ALA A 63 -5.82 -5.23 2.35
N ARG A 64 -5.89 -4.03 2.94
CA ARG A 64 -7.12 -3.46 3.53
C ARG A 64 -8.22 -3.34 2.49
N ASP A 65 -7.90 -2.85 1.29
CA ASP A 65 -8.86 -2.70 0.19
C ASP A 65 -9.46 -4.04 -0.21
N ALA A 66 -8.62 -5.05 -0.49
CA ALA A 66 -9.04 -6.42 -0.81
C ALA A 66 -9.82 -7.11 0.33
N ILE A 67 -9.54 -6.78 1.59
CA ILE A 67 -10.20 -7.35 2.78
C ILE A 67 -11.56 -6.69 3.05
N THR A 68 -11.78 -5.43 2.64
CA THR A 68 -13.02 -4.68 2.94
C THR A 68 -14.29 -5.36 2.42
N PRO A 69 -14.46 -5.70 1.13
CA PRO A 69 -15.68 -6.36 0.64
C PRO A 69 -15.83 -7.80 1.17
N LEU A 70 -14.72 -8.44 1.55
CA LEU A 70 -14.74 -9.73 2.24
C LEU A 70 -15.31 -9.60 3.67
N GLN A 71 -15.05 -8.49 4.37
CA GLN A 71 -15.63 -8.21 5.69
C GLN A 71 -17.11 -7.77 5.61
N GLU A 72 -17.48 -6.97 4.60
CA GLU A 72 -18.89 -6.59 4.39
C GLU A 72 -19.77 -7.81 4.07
N SER A 73 -19.29 -8.70 3.20
CA SER A 73 -19.99 -9.96 2.89
C SER A 73 -19.98 -10.95 4.07
N PHE A 74 -18.95 -10.95 4.93
CA PHE A 74 -18.85 -11.79 6.14
C PHE A 74 -20.10 -11.72 7.03
N ALA A 75 -20.71 -10.54 7.17
CA ALA A 75 -21.90 -10.33 7.99
C ALA A 75 -23.16 -11.07 7.49
N THR A 76 -23.20 -11.43 6.20
CA THR A 76 -24.34 -12.11 5.54
C THR A 76 -24.09 -13.59 5.25
N GLN A 77 -22.86 -14.07 5.49
CA GLN A 77 -22.41 -15.41 5.10
C GLN A 77 -22.73 -16.52 6.12
N THR A 78 -22.86 -17.75 5.62
CA THR A 78 -23.00 -18.96 6.45
C THR A 78 -21.73 -19.24 7.27
N PRO A 79 -21.77 -20.10 8.30
CA PRO A 79 -20.57 -20.46 9.08
C PRO A 79 -19.45 -21.09 8.24
N GLU A 80 -19.78 -21.91 7.23
CA GLU A 80 -18.77 -22.49 6.32
C GLU A 80 -18.14 -21.41 5.44
N GLN A 81 -18.96 -20.52 4.86
CA GLN A 81 -18.49 -19.40 4.04
C GLN A 81 -17.58 -18.47 4.84
N ARG A 82 -17.96 -18.10 6.07
CA ARG A 82 -17.10 -17.29 6.96
C ARG A 82 -15.77 -17.98 7.30
N THR A 83 -15.74 -19.31 7.39
CA THR A 83 -14.49 -20.07 7.58
C THR A 83 -13.59 -19.93 6.34
N GLN A 84 -14.16 -20.05 5.13
CA GLN A 84 -13.45 -19.87 3.87
C GLN A 84 -12.95 -18.42 3.69
N THR A 85 -13.77 -17.42 4.00
CA THR A 85 -13.40 -15.99 3.93
C THR A 85 -12.32 -15.63 4.95
N THR A 86 -12.33 -16.22 6.16
CA THR A 86 -11.24 -16.06 7.15
C THR A 86 -9.91 -16.60 6.61
N ALA A 87 -9.94 -17.75 5.93
CA ALA A 87 -8.75 -18.31 5.28
C ALA A 87 -8.25 -17.42 4.13
N GLN A 88 -9.15 -16.89 3.29
CA GLN A 88 -8.80 -15.93 2.23
C GLN A 88 -8.17 -14.64 2.78
N ILE A 89 -8.76 -14.03 3.81
CA ILE A 89 -8.19 -12.84 4.48
C ILE A 89 -6.78 -13.14 5.02
N THR A 90 -6.59 -14.32 5.63
CA THR A 90 -5.28 -14.75 6.14
C THR A 90 -4.26 -14.94 5.01
N GLN A 91 -4.69 -15.50 3.88
CA GLN A 91 -3.85 -15.71 2.70
C GLN A 91 -3.49 -14.40 1.99
N ILE A 92 -4.41 -13.44 1.90
CA ILE A 92 -4.18 -12.09 1.38
C ILE A 92 -3.09 -11.39 2.19
N LEU A 93 -3.23 -11.38 3.53
CA LEU A 93 -2.22 -10.82 4.43
C LEU A 93 -0.85 -11.47 4.21
N GLN A 94 -0.79 -12.81 4.14
CA GLN A 94 0.46 -13.53 3.87
C GLN A 94 1.07 -13.21 2.49
N SER A 95 0.27 -13.07 1.43
CA SER A 95 0.78 -12.69 0.09
C SER A 95 1.32 -11.26 0.03
N HIS A 96 0.86 -10.38 0.91
CA HIS A 96 1.41 -9.03 1.09
C HIS A 96 2.51 -8.97 2.17
N GLY A 97 2.98 -10.12 2.67
CA GLY A 97 4.03 -10.21 3.70
C GLY A 97 3.60 -9.71 5.09
N LEU A 98 2.32 -9.44 5.31
CA LEU A 98 1.80 -8.84 6.54
C LEU A 98 1.32 -9.90 7.53
N THR A 99 1.57 -9.66 8.81
CA THR A 99 0.93 -10.44 9.88
C THR A 99 -0.39 -9.80 10.32
N PRO A 100 -1.37 -10.59 10.81
CA PRO A 100 -2.59 -10.04 11.41
C PRO A 100 -2.31 -9.08 12.58
N GLN A 101 -1.20 -9.28 13.31
CA GLN A 101 -0.75 -8.38 14.37
C GLN A 101 -0.32 -7.02 13.82
N GLN A 102 0.50 -6.99 12.76
CA GLN A 102 0.89 -5.74 12.08
C GLN A 102 -0.32 -5.00 11.50
N TYR A 103 -1.23 -5.71 10.83
CA TYR A 103 -2.46 -5.12 10.29
C TYR A 103 -3.29 -4.40 11.38
N ASN A 104 -3.43 -5.02 12.56
CA ASN A 104 -4.09 -4.39 13.70
C ASN A 104 -3.26 -3.25 14.32
N ALA A 105 -1.92 -3.35 14.37
CA ALA A 105 -1.05 -2.29 14.88
C ALA A 105 -1.13 -1.03 14.00
N ILE A 106 -1.02 -1.18 12.68
CA ILE A 106 -1.15 -0.08 11.70
C ILE A 106 -2.53 0.57 11.80
N SER A 107 -3.61 -0.24 11.86
CA SER A 107 -4.98 0.27 11.98
C SER A 107 -5.19 1.07 13.26
N ASN A 108 -4.72 0.56 14.41
CA ASN A 108 -4.83 1.25 15.69
C ASN A 108 -3.96 2.52 15.74
N HIS A 109 -2.79 2.53 15.10
CA HIS A 109 -1.91 3.69 15.08
C HIS A 109 -2.46 4.80 14.18
N ALA A 110 -3.00 4.47 13.00
CA ALA A 110 -3.71 5.40 12.12
C ALA A 110 -4.99 6.00 12.72
N ALA A 111 -5.59 5.34 13.73
CA ALA A 111 -6.70 5.88 14.51
C ALA A 111 -6.26 6.79 15.68
N GLN A 112 -4.98 6.77 16.05
CA GLN A 112 -4.41 7.56 17.17
C GLN A 112 -3.57 8.74 16.70
N ASP A 113 -2.82 8.59 15.60
CA ASP A 113 -2.00 9.63 14.99
C ASP A 113 -2.61 10.04 13.64
N THR A 114 -3.09 11.29 13.58
CA THR A 114 -3.70 11.87 12.37
C THR A 114 -2.69 12.15 11.25
N THR A 115 -1.42 12.35 11.57
CA THR A 115 -0.35 12.55 10.57
C THR A 115 0.04 11.21 9.95
N PHE A 116 0.16 10.14 10.75
CA PHE A 116 0.31 8.77 10.24
C PHE A 116 -0.92 8.35 9.44
N GLY A 117 -2.14 8.64 9.91
CA GLY A 117 -3.37 8.41 9.17
C GLY A 117 -3.42 9.15 7.82
N ALA A 118 -2.93 10.39 7.75
CA ALA A 118 -2.82 11.16 6.51
C ALA A 118 -1.77 10.58 5.54
N ARG A 119 -0.58 10.17 6.04
CA ARG A 119 0.43 9.46 5.22
C ARG A 119 -0.12 8.15 4.68
N LEU A 120 -0.82 7.37 5.50
CA LEU A 120 -1.43 6.10 5.12
C LEU A 120 -2.57 6.30 4.10
N ALA A 121 -3.34 7.38 4.21
CA ALA A 121 -4.29 7.78 3.19
C ALA A 121 -3.59 8.14 1.87
N ALA A 122 -2.48 8.89 1.91
CA ALA A 122 -1.65 9.23 0.76
C ALA A 122 -0.94 8.02 0.12
N LEU A 123 -0.85 6.88 0.82
CA LEU A 123 -0.34 5.59 0.31
C LEU A 123 -1.45 4.63 -0.16
N THR A 124 -2.73 5.04 -0.13
CA THR A 124 -3.85 4.21 -0.65
C THR A 124 -3.63 3.94 -2.14
N PRO A 125 -3.66 2.70 -2.63
CA PRO A 125 -3.59 2.44 -4.07
C PRO A 125 -4.74 3.18 -4.76
N ASP A 126 -4.40 4.20 -5.55
CA ASP A 126 -5.40 4.90 -6.35
C ASP A 126 -5.73 4.06 -7.59
N THR A 127 -6.83 4.38 -8.29
CA THR A 127 -7.11 3.80 -9.61
C THR A 127 -6.06 4.22 -10.66
N PHE A 128 -5.19 5.16 -10.32
CA PHE A 128 -4.04 5.60 -11.12
C PHE A 128 -2.74 5.29 -10.37
N ALA A 129 -1.80 4.62 -11.05
CA ALA A 129 -0.47 4.39 -10.50
C ALA A 129 0.28 5.72 -10.31
N ASP A 130 1.18 5.80 -9.32
CA ASP A 130 1.91 7.02 -8.97
C ASP A 130 2.80 7.52 -10.11
N ALA A 131 3.28 6.63 -10.99
CA ALA A 131 3.92 6.98 -12.25
C ALA A 131 3.00 7.83 -13.15
N ASN A 132 1.73 7.46 -13.27
CA ASN A 132 0.71 8.21 -14.00
C ASN A 132 0.38 9.53 -13.30
N LEU A 133 0.44 9.60 -11.96
CA LEU A 133 0.23 10.84 -11.20
C LEU A 133 1.42 11.81 -11.34
N ARG A 134 2.67 11.31 -11.33
CA ARG A 134 3.89 12.09 -11.63
C ARG A 134 3.86 12.63 -13.06
N ALA A 135 3.56 11.76 -14.03
CA ALA A 135 3.40 12.12 -15.44
C ALA A 135 2.23 13.09 -15.68
N PHE A 136 1.11 12.96 -14.95
CA PHE A 136 0.00 13.91 -15.01
C PHE A 136 0.44 15.30 -14.54
N ALA A 137 1.08 15.39 -13.38
CA ALA A 137 1.56 16.65 -12.83
C ALA A 137 2.58 17.34 -13.75
N GLN A 138 3.50 16.56 -14.35
CA GLN A 138 4.46 17.05 -15.32
C GLN A 138 3.79 17.54 -16.61
N ALA A 139 2.90 16.74 -17.21
CA ALA A 139 2.15 17.12 -18.39
C ALA A 139 1.27 18.37 -18.15
N SER A 140 0.62 18.50 -16.99
CA SER A 140 -0.16 19.69 -16.65
C SER A 140 0.68 20.98 -16.59
N VAL A 141 1.96 20.92 -16.18
CA VAL A 141 2.88 22.08 -16.21
C VAL A 141 3.24 22.48 -17.65
N GLU A 142 3.41 21.50 -18.56
CA GLU A 142 3.60 21.76 -19.99
C GLU A 142 2.30 22.26 -20.68
N ILE A 143 1.13 21.82 -20.22
CA ILE A 143 -0.20 22.07 -20.83
C ILE A 143 -0.86 23.37 -20.35
N ASP A 144 -0.63 23.83 -19.12
CA ASP A 144 -1.22 25.07 -18.58
C ASP A 144 -0.99 26.31 -19.47
N PRO A 145 0.25 26.67 -19.91
CA PRO A 145 0.45 27.85 -20.75
C PRO A 145 -0.27 27.73 -22.10
N ILE A 146 -0.26 26.56 -22.72
CA ILE A 146 -0.99 26.29 -23.98
C ILE A 146 -2.49 26.50 -23.76
N THR A 147 -3.03 25.96 -22.67
CA THR A 147 -4.46 26.05 -22.31
C THR A 147 -4.88 27.48 -21.97
N ARG A 148 -3.94 28.31 -21.51
CA ARG A 148 -4.16 29.73 -21.22
C ARG A 148 -4.21 30.58 -22.49
N ASP A 149 -3.34 30.33 -23.46
CA ASP A 149 -3.38 30.99 -24.78
C ASP A 149 -4.65 30.61 -25.58
N LEU A 150 -5.16 29.39 -25.40
CA LEU A 150 -6.43 28.93 -26.02
C LEU A 150 -7.62 29.87 -25.78
N GLY A 151 -7.65 30.60 -24.67
CA GLY A 151 -8.76 31.51 -24.31
C GLY A 151 -8.98 32.67 -25.30
N THR A 152 -7.98 33.00 -26.11
CA THR A 152 -8.07 34.02 -27.18
C THR A 152 -7.70 33.48 -28.58
N ALA A 153 -7.51 32.16 -28.70
CA ALA A 153 -6.95 31.52 -29.89
C ALA A 153 -7.95 31.39 -31.04
N THR A 154 -7.48 31.57 -32.28
CA THR A 154 -8.23 31.24 -33.51
C THR A 154 -8.46 29.74 -33.64
N PRO A 155 -9.42 29.26 -34.47
CA PRO A 155 -9.65 27.83 -34.68
C PRO A 155 -8.41 27.06 -35.16
N GLU A 156 -7.53 27.70 -35.94
CA GLU A 156 -6.27 27.10 -36.39
C GLU A 156 -5.27 26.96 -35.23
N GLN A 157 -5.17 27.95 -34.36
CA GLN A 157 -4.36 27.89 -33.14
C GLN A 157 -4.92 26.85 -32.15
N GLN A 158 -6.25 26.70 -32.06
CA GLN A 158 -6.90 25.64 -31.27
C GLN A 158 -6.53 24.24 -31.79
N ALA A 159 -6.49 24.05 -33.11
CA ALA A 159 -6.04 22.78 -33.71
C ALA A 159 -4.55 22.51 -33.43
N GLN A 160 -3.67 23.52 -33.54
CA GLN A 160 -2.24 23.39 -33.24
C GLN A 160 -2.00 23.05 -31.77
N ALA A 161 -2.66 23.74 -30.84
CA ALA A 161 -2.60 23.48 -29.41
C ALA A 161 -3.09 22.06 -29.07
N THR A 162 -4.18 21.59 -29.70
CA THR A 162 -4.70 20.22 -29.51
C THR A 162 -3.66 19.16 -29.91
N THR A 163 -2.86 19.42 -30.95
CA THR A 163 -1.76 18.52 -31.34
C THR A 163 -0.61 18.58 -30.34
N GLN A 164 -0.16 19.76 -29.92
CA GLN A 164 0.91 19.93 -28.92
C GLN A 164 0.55 19.24 -27.58
N ILE A 165 -0.70 19.40 -27.13
CA ILE A 165 -1.20 18.73 -25.91
C ILE A 165 -1.12 17.19 -26.06
N ARG A 166 -1.45 16.63 -27.23
CA ARG A 166 -1.31 15.18 -27.47
C ARG A 166 0.15 14.74 -27.43
N GLU A 167 1.06 15.46 -28.08
CA GLU A 167 2.49 15.14 -28.09
C GLU A 167 3.12 15.19 -26.68
N ILE A 168 2.68 16.13 -25.83
CA ILE A 168 3.07 16.21 -24.42
C ILE A 168 2.58 14.98 -23.64
N LEU A 169 1.31 14.59 -23.84
CA LEU A 169 0.71 13.43 -23.18
C LEU A 169 1.40 12.12 -23.59
N GLU A 170 1.65 11.92 -24.88
CA GLU A 170 2.39 10.76 -25.41
C GLU A 170 3.83 10.70 -24.88
N ARG A 171 4.54 11.84 -24.85
CA ARG A 171 5.89 11.95 -24.27
C ARG A 171 5.93 11.56 -22.78
N ASN A 172 4.92 11.97 -22.02
CA ASN A 172 4.75 11.63 -20.61
C ASN A 172 4.12 10.22 -20.40
N ASN A 173 3.98 9.39 -21.45
CA ASN A 173 3.43 8.03 -21.41
C ASN A 173 2.00 7.95 -20.83
N LEU A 174 1.18 8.97 -21.10
CA LEU A 174 -0.11 9.17 -20.43
C LEU A 174 -1.23 9.39 -21.46
N ASP A 175 -2.19 8.47 -21.54
CA ASP A 175 -3.30 8.61 -22.49
C ASP A 175 -4.28 9.74 -22.10
N SER A 176 -4.86 10.38 -23.11
CA SER A 176 -5.95 11.36 -23.03
C SER A 176 -7.11 10.94 -22.10
N THR A 177 -7.51 9.67 -22.08
CA THR A 177 -8.54 9.14 -21.16
C THR A 177 -8.06 9.16 -19.71
N THR A 178 -6.79 8.77 -19.49
CA THR A 178 -6.14 8.79 -18.18
C THR A 178 -5.99 10.22 -17.67
N TYR A 179 -5.57 11.14 -18.54
CA TYR A 179 -5.45 12.57 -18.21
C TYR A 179 -6.81 13.16 -17.81
N ASN A 180 -7.85 12.91 -18.60
CA ASN A 180 -9.19 13.43 -18.32
C ASN A 180 -9.76 12.86 -17.02
N ALA A 181 -9.56 11.56 -16.75
CA ALA A 181 -10.04 10.92 -15.53
C ALA A 181 -9.31 11.42 -14.27
N ILE A 182 -7.99 11.63 -14.32
CA ILE A 182 -7.23 12.25 -13.22
C ILE A 182 -7.65 13.71 -13.02
N ALA A 183 -7.82 14.49 -14.11
CA ALA A 183 -8.23 15.89 -14.03
C ALA A 183 -9.64 16.06 -13.44
N ALA A 184 -10.62 15.27 -13.90
CA ALA A 184 -11.98 15.27 -13.36
C ALA A 184 -12.00 14.87 -11.88
N ARG A 185 -11.17 13.89 -11.49
CA ARG A 185 -11.01 13.49 -10.08
C ARG A 185 -10.37 14.61 -9.23
N ALA A 186 -9.36 15.30 -9.73
CA ALA A 186 -8.71 16.43 -9.05
C ALA A 186 -9.63 17.66 -8.91
N GLN A 187 -10.59 17.83 -9.83
CA GLN A 187 -11.64 18.85 -9.72
C GLN A 187 -12.74 18.47 -8.72
N ALA A 188 -13.08 17.18 -8.60
CA ALA A 188 -14.09 16.69 -7.66
C ALA A 188 -13.56 16.52 -6.22
N GLU A 189 -12.31 16.10 -6.06
CA GLU A 189 -11.70 15.76 -4.76
C GLU A 189 -10.48 16.67 -4.45
N PRO A 190 -10.64 17.74 -3.67
CA PRO A 190 -9.52 18.65 -3.34
C PRO A 190 -8.41 17.95 -2.55
N ALA A 191 -8.72 16.89 -1.80
CA ALA A 191 -7.73 16.04 -1.13
C ALA A 191 -6.86 15.26 -2.13
N PHE A 192 -7.43 14.80 -3.25
CA PHE A 192 -6.69 14.13 -4.32
C PHE A 192 -5.78 15.12 -5.07
N ALA A 193 -6.25 16.35 -5.32
CA ALA A 193 -5.40 17.42 -5.86
C ALA A 193 -4.20 17.75 -4.94
N GLN A 194 -4.40 17.83 -3.62
CA GLN A 194 -3.30 17.96 -2.66
C GLN A 194 -2.34 16.76 -2.67
N ARG A 195 -2.88 15.53 -2.78
CA ARG A 195 -2.08 14.30 -2.87
C ARG A 195 -1.14 14.31 -4.09
N ILE A 196 -1.62 14.72 -5.26
CA ILE A 196 -0.79 14.86 -6.47
C ILE A 196 0.37 15.85 -6.23
N GLN A 197 0.10 16.98 -5.58
CA GLN A 197 1.14 17.98 -5.23
C GLN A 197 2.15 17.47 -4.21
N THR A 198 1.81 16.47 -3.39
CA THR A 198 2.75 15.83 -2.46
C THR A 198 3.62 14.81 -3.20
N ILE A 199 3.01 13.89 -3.95
CA ILE A 199 3.71 12.86 -4.75
C ILE A 199 4.73 13.52 -5.72
N TYR A 200 4.37 14.64 -6.35
CA TYR A 200 5.27 15.37 -7.24
C TYR A 200 6.52 15.91 -6.53
N ARG A 201 6.38 16.43 -5.29
CA ARG A 201 7.51 16.94 -4.50
C ARG A 201 8.38 15.82 -3.93
N GLU A 202 7.77 14.72 -3.50
CA GLU A 202 8.48 13.53 -3.03
C GLU A 202 9.30 12.90 -4.17
N ALA A 203 8.71 12.81 -5.37
CA ALA A 203 9.37 12.33 -6.58
C ALA A 203 10.54 13.23 -7.05
N GLN A 204 10.47 14.55 -6.84
CA GLN A 204 11.59 15.46 -7.09
C GLN A 204 12.72 15.25 -6.07
N ALA A 205 12.40 15.17 -4.78
CA ALA A 205 13.41 14.95 -3.73
C ALA A 205 14.15 13.61 -3.86
N GLN A 206 13.50 12.58 -4.43
CA GLN A 206 14.13 11.29 -4.74
C GLN A 206 15.07 11.35 -5.97
N ASP A 207 14.84 12.23 -6.94
CA ASP A 207 15.75 12.46 -8.07
C ASP A 207 17.06 13.11 -7.58
N ASP A 208 16.97 14.24 -6.87
CA ASP A 208 18.13 14.97 -6.33
C ASP A 208 19.02 14.09 -5.42
N SER A 209 18.39 13.28 -4.57
CA SER A 209 19.12 12.42 -3.62
C SER A 209 19.74 11.17 -4.26
N ASN A 210 19.27 10.74 -5.43
CA ASN A 210 19.88 9.66 -6.20
C ASN A 210 20.96 10.16 -7.19
N GLY A 211 20.94 11.44 -7.55
CA GLY A 211 21.98 12.10 -8.37
C GLY A 211 23.23 12.56 -7.59
N SER A 212 23.23 12.47 -6.26
CA SER A 212 24.27 13.05 -5.38
C SER A 212 25.40 12.07 -4.99
N GLY A 213 25.69 11.06 -5.82
CA GLY A 213 26.57 9.93 -5.49
C GLY A 213 27.61 9.58 -6.57
N GLU A 214 28.49 10.53 -6.89
CA GLU A 214 29.76 10.30 -7.62
C GLU A 214 30.93 9.97 -6.67
#